data_AF-A0A538IML9-F1
#
_entry.id   AF-A0A538IML9-F1
#
_cell.length_a   1.000
_cell.length_b   1.000
_cell.length_c   1.000
_cell.angle_alpha   90.00
_cell.angle_beta   90.00
_cell.angle_gamma   90.00
#
_symmetry.space_group_name_H-M   'P 1'
#
loop_
_entity.id
_entity.type
_entity.pdbx_description
1 polymer ?
#
loop_
_entity_poly.entity_id
_entity_poly.type
_entity_poly.pdbx_seq_one_letter_code
_entity_poly.pdbx_strand_id
1 'polypeptide(L)'
;MRTAGSPPPPLADAEQPPARPRTIWWVVSPLAIVGAGLLAFVLFSSQSKAAHKGIPSSFPPIYGAYQPSFSPWGWFAIAAALLAAGLSFLFARKRWHRAALVIPIVVAILFSFGASLAMVNGNPGEFVSPLKRTTAHYGDYQAEVPKVRALGVRGFVEAFPKLLKEPGALITAHARTHPPGTEVLLSVLQSRFPKHLIPRALFIAFFSCLILIPTWFIARAFAGERAALITVFLLGVAPAPGVFIFLNFDAFHATLLVGSAALLAWGLTRKESHWVVVLLGGAMLGFTSFFSYQVMFVAGFAVLYAFVARPWKDAVRLLVIAGIGGLIALGILRLAVGFNLFASFAAARTVIPRSTRVFSYWFFGDPAVWLIFAGLPIAAFSLRELFTKRPAWLVA
;
A
#
# COMPACT_ATOMS: atom_id res chain seq x y z
N MET A 1 -13.14 -0.58 -60.56
CA MET A 1 -14.27 -0.52 -59.61
C MET A 1 -14.17 -1.68 -58.63
N ARG A 2 -13.76 -1.42 -57.39
CA ARG A 2 -13.86 -2.33 -56.24
C ARG A 2 -14.56 -1.53 -55.15
N THR A 3 -15.76 -1.98 -54.77
CA THR A 3 -16.60 -1.35 -53.77
C THR A 3 -15.97 -1.52 -52.38
N ALA A 4 -16.04 -0.45 -51.60
CA ALA A 4 -15.55 -0.37 -50.24
C ALA A 4 -16.21 -1.45 -49.36
N GLY A 5 -15.39 -2.27 -48.72
CA GLY A 5 -15.83 -3.20 -47.69
C GLY A 5 -16.32 -2.42 -46.48
N SER A 6 -17.58 -2.63 -46.13
CA SER A 6 -18.20 -2.13 -44.91
C SER A 6 -17.42 -2.56 -43.67
N PRO A 7 -17.35 -1.72 -42.62
CA PRO A 7 -16.75 -2.11 -41.34
C PRO A 7 -17.50 -3.33 -40.78
N PRO A 8 -16.80 -4.25 -40.08
CA PRO A 8 -17.45 -5.37 -39.42
C PRO A 8 -18.53 -4.82 -38.47
N PRO A 9 -19.71 -5.46 -38.39
CA PRO A 9 -20.75 -5.03 -37.48
C PRO A 9 -20.16 -5.00 -36.05
N PRO A 10 -20.56 -4.01 -35.22
CA PRO A 10 -20.23 -4.05 -33.80
C PRO A 10 -20.64 -5.41 -33.26
N LEU A 11 -19.76 -6.04 -32.47
CA LEU A 11 -20.07 -7.26 -31.73
C LEU A 11 -21.45 -7.05 -31.12
N ALA A 12 -22.43 -7.82 -31.62
CA ALA A 12 -23.79 -7.79 -31.12
C ALA A 12 -23.71 -7.81 -29.59
N ASP A 13 -24.40 -6.86 -28.96
CA ASP A 13 -24.56 -6.79 -27.52
C ASP A 13 -24.84 -8.21 -27.02
N ALA A 14 -23.81 -8.86 -26.47
CA ALA A 14 -23.98 -10.17 -25.87
C ALA A 14 -24.99 -9.91 -24.76
N GLU A 15 -26.22 -10.42 -24.94
CA GLU A 15 -27.35 -10.22 -24.03
C GLU A 15 -26.81 -10.30 -22.62
N GLN A 16 -26.73 -9.13 -21.95
CA GLN A 16 -26.33 -9.10 -20.57
C GLN A 16 -27.37 -9.95 -19.84
N PRO A 17 -26.98 -11.08 -19.23
CA PRO A 17 -27.94 -11.96 -18.60
C PRO A 17 -28.73 -11.13 -17.58
N PRO A 18 -30.07 -11.27 -17.53
CA PRO A 18 -30.91 -10.42 -16.71
C PRO A 18 -30.36 -10.39 -15.28
N ALA A 19 -30.13 -9.18 -14.77
CA ALA A 19 -29.62 -8.98 -13.43
C ALA A 19 -30.59 -9.63 -12.45
N ARG A 20 -30.24 -10.83 -11.94
CA ARG A 20 -31.03 -11.50 -10.90
C ARG A 20 -31.26 -10.51 -9.75
N PRO A 21 -32.46 -10.46 -9.16
CA PRO A 21 -32.73 -9.59 -8.03
C PRO A 21 -31.69 -9.87 -6.94
N ARG A 22 -30.86 -8.86 -6.66
CA ARG A 22 -29.80 -8.95 -5.65
C ARG A 22 -30.49 -8.86 -4.29
N THR A 23 -30.81 -10.01 -3.71
CA THR A 23 -31.30 -10.10 -2.33
C THR A 23 -30.23 -9.60 -1.36
N ILE A 24 -30.64 -9.09 -0.19
CA ILE A 24 -29.73 -8.61 0.86
C ILE A 24 -28.67 -9.65 1.26
N TRP A 25 -29.00 -10.94 1.15
CA TRP A 25 -28.11 -12.07 1.39
C TRP A 25 -26.86 -12.08 0.50
N TRP A 26 -26.92 -11.47 -0.70
CA TRP A 26 -25.74 -11.32 -1.54
C TRP A 26 -24.62 -10.48 -0.89
N VAL A 27 -24.98 -9.55 -0.01
CA VAL A 27 -24.02 -8.72 0.73
C VAL A 27 -23.73 -9.33 2.10
N VAL A 28 -24.77 -9.80 2.79
CA VAL A 28 -24.65 -10.31 4.16
C VAL A 28 -23.86 -11.60 4.23
N SER A 29 -24.09 -12.57 3.34
CA SER A 29 -23.44 -13.88 3.43
C SER A 29 -21.91 -13.82 3.27
N PRO A 30 -21.34 -13.11 2.28
CA PRO A 30 -19.88 -12.95 2.20
C PRO A 30 -19.27 -12.26 3.42
N LEU A 31 -19.92 -11.20 3.92
CA LEU A 31 -19.46 -10.48 5.11
C LEU A 31 -19.51 -11.37 6.35
N ALA A 32 -20.56 -12.17 6.52
CA ALA A 32 -20.71 -13.07 7.65
C ALA A 32 -19.68 -14.21 7.61
N ILE A 33 -19.49 -14.85 6.44
CA ILE A 33 -18.53 -15.95 6.28
C ILE A 33 -17.09 -15.47 6.51
N VAL A 34 -16.70 -14.38 5.86
CA VAL A 34 -15.34 -13.84 6.02
C VAL A 34 -15.15 -13.29 7.43
N GLY A 35 -16.15 -12.59 7.99
CA GLY A 35 -16.11 -12.09 9.35
C GLY A 35 -15.94 -13.22 10.37
N ALA A 36 -16.67 -14.32 10.24
CA ALA A 36 -16.54 -15.49 11.10
C ALA A 36 -15.15 -16.15 10.97
N GLY A 37 -14.65 -16.29 9.74
CA GLY A 37 -13.31 -16.84 9.49
C GLY A 37 -12.18 -15.98 10.08
N LEU A 38 -12.27 -14.66 9.91
CA LEU A 38 -11.31 -13.72 10.49
C LEU A 38 -11.40 -13.68 12.02
N LEU A 39 -12.60 -13.74 12.59
CA LEU A 39 -12.78 -13.82 14.04
C LEU A 39 -12.18 -15.12 14.60
N ALA A 40 -12.46 -16.26 13.96
CA ALA A 40 -11.88 -17.54 14.36
C ALA A 40 -10.34 -17.50 14.30
N PHE A 41 -9.77 -16.90 13.25
CA PHE A 41 -8.33 -16.69 13.14
C PHE A 41 -7.80 -15.80 14.28
N VAL A 42 -8.46 -14.67 14.59
CA VAL A 42 -8.07 -13.76 15.67
C VAL A 42 -8.13 -14.44 17.04
N LEU A 43 -9.16 -15.24 17.31
CA LEU A 43 -9.31 -16.03 18.53
C LEU A 43 -8.24 -17.13 18.66
N PHE A 44 -7.92 -17.82 17.56
CA PHE A 44 -6.84 -18.79 17.54
C PHE A 44 -5.47 -18.12 17.74
N SER A 45 -5.24 -17.04 17.00
CA SER A 45 -4.05 -16.18 17.04
C SER A 45 -3.78 -15.72 18.47
N SER A 46 -4.79 -15.18 19.15
CA SER A 46 -4.67 -14.62 20.51
C SER A 46 -4.25 -15.64 21.56
N GLN A 47 -4.53 -16.94 21.37
CA GLN A 47 -4.10 -18.00 22.30
C GLN A 47 -2.60 -18.30 22.22
N SER A 48 -1.90 -17.85 21.18
CA SER A 48 -0.48 -18.15 21.04
C SER A 48 0.40 -17.21 21.89
N LYS A 49 1.46 -17.78 22.48
CA LYS A 49 2.48 -17.01 23.21
C LYS A 49 3.19 -15.96 22.35
N ALA A 50 3.18 -16.11 21.03
CA ALA A 50 3.76 -15.14 20.11
C ALA A 50 2.84 -13.92 19.88
N ALA A 51 1.51 -14.09 19.89
CA ALA A 51 0.55 -12.98 19.81
C ALA A 51 0.68 -12.01 20.98
N HIS A 52 0.87 -12.55 22.18
CA HIS A 52 1.03 -11.78 23.41
C HIS A 52 2.37 -11.01 23.48
N LYS A 53 3.33 -11.34 22.61
CA LYS A 53 4.56 -10.54 22.44
C LYS A 53 4.34 -9.31 21.55
N GLY A 54 3.19 -9.23 20.88
CA GLY A 54 2.74 -8.10 20.05
C GLY A 54 3.47 -7.95 18.70
N ILE A 55 3.19 -6.83 18.03
CA ILE A 55 3.93 -6.31 16.85
C ILE A 55 5.46 -6.34 17.03
N PRO A 56 6.03 -6.13 18.23
CA PRO A 56 7.47 -6.18 18.43
C PRO A 56 8.11 -7.60 18.40
N SER A 57 7.36 -8.68 18.16
CA SER A 57 7.92 -10.02 18.29
C SER A 57 8.79 -10.46 17.11
N SER A 58 9.87 -11.22 17.38
CA SER A 58 10.67 -11.94 16.36
C SER A 58 9.96 -13.18 15.78
N PHE A 59 8.67 -13.35 16.11
CA PHE A 59 7.80 -14.40 15.59
C PHE A 59 6.99 -13.85 14.40
N PRO A 60 6.50 -14.71 13.50
CA PRO A 60 5.61 -14.28 12.44
C PRO A 60 4.43 -13.41 12.96
N PRO A 61 3.90 -12.44 12.19
CA PRO A 61 2.89 -11.49 12.67
C PRO A 61 1.57 -12.13 13.12
N ILE A 62 1.55 -12.68 14.32
CA ILE A 62 0.32 -13.08 14.99
C ILE A 62 -0.37 -11.79 15.45
N TYR A 63 -1.69 -11.68 15.25
CA TYR A 63 -2.49 -10.45 15.18
C TYR A 63 -2.62 -9.66 16.51
N GLY A 64 -1.63 -9.76 17.40
CA GLY A 64 -1.72 -9.31 18.77
C GLY A 64 -2.69 -10.19 19.58
N ALA A 65 -2.73 -9.93 20.88
CA ALA A 65 -3.76 -10.51 21.73
C ALA A 65 -5.08 -9.75 21.51
N TYR A 66 -6.15 -10.47 21.16
CA TYR A 66 -7.48 -9.89 21.04
C TYR A 66 -8.01 -9.53 22.44
N GLN A 67 -8.10 -8.24 22.72
CA GLN A 67 -8.59 -7.70 23.99
C GLN A 67 -9.70 -6.67 23.70
N PRO A 68 -10.95 -7.11 23.45
CA PRO A 68 -12.04 -6.19 23.20
C PRO A 68 -12.31 -5.35 24.45
N SER A 69 -12.46 -4.04 24.26
CA SER A 69 -12.87 -3.11 25.32
C SER A 69 -14.24 -2.54 24.96
N PHE A 70 -15.22 -2.78 25.82
CA PHE A 70 -16.58 -2.26 25.67
C PHE A 70 -16.78 -1.03 26.55
N SER A 71 -15.93 -0.03 26.36
CA SER A 71 -16.08 1.26 27.04
C SER A 71 -17.29 2.02 26.48
N PRO A 72 -17.89 2.96 27.24
CA PRO A 72 -18.89 3.88 26.70
C PRO A 72 -18.42 4.61 25.44
N TRP A 73 -17.12 4.91 25.35
CA TRP A 73 -16.49 5.48 24.15
C TRP A 73 -16.51 4.52 22.96
N GLY A 74 -16.36 3.22 23.18
CA GLY A 74 -16.53 2.19 22.16
C GLY A 74 -17.95 2.17 21.61
N TRP A 75 -18.95 2.21 22.48
CA TRP A 75 -20.37 2.29 22.07
C TRP A 75 -20.69 3.59 21.32
N PHE A 76 -20.15 4.71 21.79
CA PHE A 76 -20.25 5.99 21.09
C PHE A 76 -19.62 5.92 19.69
N ALA A 77 -18.42 5.33 19.56
CA ALA A 77 -17.76 5.15 18.27
C ALA A 77 -18.58 4.27 17.31
N ILE A 78 -19.21 3.19 17.81
CA ILE A 78 -20.13 2.36 17.03
C ILE A 78 -21.35 3.19 16.57
N ALA A 79 -21.99 3.92 17.48
CA ALA A 79 -23.15 4.76 17.16
C ALA A 79 -22.80 5.85 16.14
N ALA A 80 -21.66 6.52 16.31
CA ALA A 80 -21.14 7.52 15.39
C ALA A 80 -20.83 6.89 14.02
N ALA A 81 -20.24 5.69 13.98
CA ALA A 81 -19.98 4.97 12.73
C ALA A 81 -21.28 4.58 12.00
N LEU A 82 -22.31 4.13 12.73
CA LEU A 82 -23.62 3.83 12.16
C LEU A 82 -24.32 5.08 11.62
N LEU A 83 -24.27 6.19 12.37
CA LEU A 83 -24.79 7.48 11.92
C LEU A 83 -24.06 7.97 10.67
N ALA A 84 -22.72 7.92 10.68
CA ALA A 84 -21.90 8.29 9.53
C ALA A 84 -22.19 7.40 8.32
N ALA A 85 -22.40 6.09 8.51
CA ALA A 85 -22.80 5.17 7.46
C ALA A 85 -24.19 5.52 6.89
N GLY A 86 -25.16 5.84 7.76
CA GLY A 86 -26.50 6.28 7.35
C GLY A 86 -26.46 7.59 6.56
N LEU A 87 -25.74 8.59 7.05
CA LEU A 87 -25.52 9.86 6.34
C LEU A 87 -24.82 9.61 5.00
N SER A 88 -23.75 8.81 4.98
CA SER A 88 -23.02 8.45 3.75
C SER A 88 -23.93 7.76 2.74
N PHE A 89 -24.84 6.88 3.16
CA PHE A 89 -25.83 6.25 2.29
C PHE A 89 -26.80 7.28 1.68
N LEU A 90 -27.29 8.23 2.48
CA LEU A 90 -28.17 9.30 2.00
C LEU A 90 -27.45 10.22 1.00
N PHE A 91 -26.19 10.58 1.27
CA PHE A 91 -25.35 11.37 0.37
C PHE A 91 -24.99 10.61 -0.91
N ALA A 92 -24.67 9.32 -0.80
CA ALA A 92 -24.34 8.46 -1.94
C ALA A 92 -25.50 8.38 -2.95
N ARG A 93 -26.74 8.50 -2.50
CA ARG A 93 -27.95 8.48 -3.34
C ARG A 93 -28.06 9.69 -4.27
N LYS A 94 -27.49 10.84 -3.89
CA LYS A 94 -27.40 12.04 -4.74
C LYS A 94 -26.15 11.87 -5.60
N ARG A 95 -26.29 11.80 -6.95
CA ARG A 95 -25.20 11.50 -7.93
C ARG A 95 -24.10 12.58 -8.03
N TRP A 96 -23.77 13.28 -6.95
CA TRP A 96 -22.97 14.51 -6.93
C TRP A 96 -21.49 14.25 -6.61
N HIS A 97 -20.96 13.09 -7.02
CA HIS A 97 -19.62 12.67 -6.61
C HIS A 97 -18.59 12.97 -7.69
N ARG A 98 -18.06 14.20 -7.68
CA ARG A 98 -16.87 14.54 -8.48
C ARG A 98 -15.62 14.08 -7.73
N ALA A 99 -14.74 13.31 -8.37
CA ALA A 99 -13.49 12.86 -7.74
C ALA A 99 -12.63 14.00 -7.17
N ALA A 100 -12.62 15.15 -7.85
CA ALA A 100 -11.94 16.35 -7.39
C ALA A 100 -12.42 16.85 -6.01
N LEU A 101 -13.66 16.55 -5.60
CA LEU A 101 -14.19 16.88 -4.28
C LEU A 101 -14.04 15.70 -3.30
N VAL A 102 -14.35 14.48 -3.75
CA VAL A 102 -14.38 13.31 -2.88
C VAL A 102 -12.99 12.94 -2.38
N ILE A 103 -11.98 12.90 -3.27
CA ILE A 103 -10.65 12.40 -2.89
C ILE A 103 -10.00 13.27 -1.81
N PRO A 104 -9.97 14.62 -1.91
CA PRO A 104 -9.44 15.46 -0.85
C PRO A 104 -10.16 15.28 0.49
N ILE A 105 -11.49 15.12 0.47
CA ILE A 105 -12.29 14.89 1.68
C ILE A 105 -11.89 13.56 2.34
N VAL A 106 -11.80 12.48 1.56
CA VAL A 106 -11.42 11.16 2.11
C VAL A 106 -9.97 11.16 2.61
N VAL A 107 -9.05 11.84 1.91
CA VAL A 107 -7.67 12.06 2.38
C VAL A 107 -7.66 12.78 3.72
N ALA A 108 -8.44 13.86 3.87
CA ALA A 108 -8.52 14.62 5.11
C ALA A 108 -9.15 13.80 6.26
N ILE A 109 -10.18 13.01 5.97
CA ILE A 109 -10.79 12.09 6.95
C ILE A 109 -9.78 11.03 7.38
N LEU A 110 -9.11 10.37 6.44
CA LEU A 110 -8.12 9.32 6.73
C LEU A 110 -6.96 9.89 7.55
N PHE A 111 -6.46 11.07 7.19
CA PHE A 111 -5.44 11.77 7.93
C PHE A 111 -5.89 12.09 9.36
N SER A 112 -7.09 12.64 9.52
CA SER A 112 -7.63 13.01 10.84
C SER A 112 -7.90 11.78 11.71
N PHE A 113 -8.39 10.70 11.10
CA PHE A 113 -8.62 9.43 11.79
C PHE A 113 -7.29 8.78 12.21
N GLY A 114 -6.32 8.68 11.31
CA GLY A 114 -4.98 8.19 11.64
C GLY A 114 -4.30 9.03 12.73
N ALA A 115 -4.48 10.35 12.67
CA ALA A 115 -4.01 11.26 13.71
C ALA A 115 -4.67 10.99 15.07
N SER A 116 -5.99 10.74 15.08
CA SER A 116 -6.71 10.38 16.30
C SER A 116 -6.25 9.05 16.89
N LEU A 117 -5.97 8.05 16.05
CA LEU A 117 -5.43 6.75 16.49
C LEU A 117 -4.00 6.87 17.03
N ALA A 118 -3.19 7.74 16.43
CA ALA A 118 -1.82 8.01 16.87
C ALA A 118 -1.78 8.66 18.27
N MET A 119 -2.79 9.46 18.63
CA MET A 119 -2.95 10.04 19.96
C MET A 119 -3.50 9.01 20.95
N VAL A 120 -2.72 7.97 21.25
CA VAL A 120 -3.08 6.94 22.23
C VAL A 120 -3.44 7.62 23.57
N ASN A 121 -4.65 7.36 24.07
CA ASN A 121 -5.21 8.00 25.27
C ASN A 121 -5.20 9.54 25.23
N GLY A 122 -5.30 10.14 24.04
CA GLY A 122 -5.35 11.58 23.87
C GLY A 122 -4.01 12.30 24.07
N ASN A 123 -2.89 11.57 24.13
CA ASN A 123 -1.56 12.17 24.29
C ASN A 123 -0.99 12.65 22.94
N PRO A 124 -0.89 13.96 22.67
CA PRO A 124 -0.33 14.48 21.42
C PRO A 124 1.18 14.18 21.29
N GLY A 125 1.86 13.85 22.39
CA GLY A 125 3.25 13.43 22.37
C GLY A 125 3.50 12.12 21.62
N GLU A 126 2.46 11.30 21.43
CA GLU A 126 2.52 10.02 20.73
C GLU A 126 2.56 10.17 19.19
N PHE A 127 2.18 11.33 18.65
CA PHE A 127 2.30 11.64 17.21
C PHE A 127 3.70 11.38 16.64
N VAL A 128 4.70 11.55 17.49
CA VAL A 128 6.11 11.48 17.15
C VAL A 128 6.78 10.28 17.81
N SER A 129 6.00 9.37 18.40
CA SER A 129 6.50 8.18 19.10
C SER A 129 7.40 7.33 18.20
N PRO A 130 7.04 7.01 16.95
CA PRO A 130 7.94 6.25 16.05
C PRO A 130 9.21 6.99 15.65
N LEU A 131 9.22 8.32 15.80
CA LEU A 131 10.37 9.17 15.54
C LEU A 131 11.28 9.37 16.77
N LYS A 132 10.86 8.87 17.96
CA LYS A 132 11.56 8.99 19.24
C LYS A 132 12.13 7.66 19.76
N ARG A 133 11.74 6.52 19.20
CA ARG A 133 12.09 5.19 19.72
C ARG A 133 13.56 4.88 19.44
N THR A 134 14.47 5.11 20.38
CA THR A 134 15.93 4.95 20.15
C THR A 134 16.51 3.57 20.48
N THR A 135 15.70 2.60 20.92
CA THR A 135 16.20 1.30 21.38
C THR A 135 16.19 0.23 20.28
N ALA A 136 17.23 -0.60 20.27
CA ALA A 136 17.60 -1.55 19.21
C ALA A 136 16.54 -2.60 18.83
N HIS A 137 15.51 -2.79 19.65
CA HIS A 137 14.52 -3.85 19.43
C HIS A 137 13.30 -3.41 18.62
N TYR A 138 12.91 -2.12 18.66
CA TYR A 138 11.60 -1.69 18.19
C TYR A 138 11.65 -0.38 17.41
N GLY A 139 11.91 -0.49 16.10
CA GLY A 139 11.68 0.54 15.09
C GLY A 139 12.08 1.95 15.50
N ASP A 140 13.38 2.25 15.49
CA ASP A 140 13.81 3.63 15.27
C ASP A 140 13.95 3.86 13.78
N TYR A 141 13.40 4.95 13.29
CA TYR A 141 13.67 5.43 11.94
C TYR A 141 14.79 6.50 11.95
N GLN A 142 15.04 7.14 13.10
CA GLN A 142 16.02 8.23 13.24
C GLN A 142 17.41 7.79 13.68
N ALA A 143 17.58 6.57 14.22
CA ALA A 143 18.87 6.13 14.78
C ALA A 143 20.04 6.24 13.78
N GLU A 144 19.79 6.04 12.48
CA GLU A 144 20.83 6.13 11.46
C GLU A 144 21.05 7.54 10.91
N VAL A 145 20.18 8.51 11.22
CA VAL A 145 20.30 9.88 10.69
C VAL A 145 21.61 10.56 11.09
N PRO A 146 22.13 10.44 12.33
CA PRO A 146 23.46 10.94 12.67
C PRO A 146 24.56 10.36 11.77
N LYS A 147 24.45 9.09 11.36
CA LYS A 147 25.40 8.43 10.47
C LYS A 147 25.30 8.95 9.03
N VAL A 148 24.08 9.18 8.54
CA VAL A 148 23.84 9.87 7.25
C VAL A 148 24.48 11.25 7.25
N ARG A 149 24.39 12.00 8.35
CA ARG A 149 24.97 13.33 8.49
C ARG A 149 26.49 13.31 8.57
N ALA A 150 27.06 12.36 9.31
CA ALA A 150 28.51 12.22 9.45
C ALA A 150 29.21 11.86 8.12
N LEU A 151 28.61 10.96 7.33
CA LEU A 151 29.17 10.52 6.05
C LEU A 151 28.73 11.38 4.85
N GLY A 152 27.75 12.26 5.06
CA GLY A 152 27.00 12.89 3.97
C GLY A 152 26.08 11.89 3.24
N VAL A 153 25.09 12.41 2.51
CA VAL A 153 24.09 11.56 1.82
C VAL A 153 24.75 10.57 0.86
N ARG A 154 25.65 11.07 0.01
CA ARG A 154 26.35 10.22 -0.97
C ARG A 154 27.28 9.20 -0.29
N GLY A 155 28.09 9.65 0.67
CA GLY A 155 29.01 8.76 1.39
C GLY A 155 28.28 7.65 2.15
N PHE A 156 27.15 7.97 2.80
CA PHE A 156 26.32 6.97 3.47
C PHE A 156 25.74 5.96 2.48
N VAL A 157 25.15 6.43 1.37
CA VAL A 157 24.49 5.56 0.38
C VAL A 157 25.50 4.67 -0.35
N GLU A 158 26.70 5.17 -0.68
CA GLU A 158 27.79 4.37 -1.26
C GLU A 158 28.33 3.34 -0.28
N ALA A 159 28.45 3.69 1.01
CA ALA A 159 28.92 2.80 2.06
C ALA A 159 27.83 1.81 2.55
N PHE A 160 26.55 2.04 2.23
CA PHE A 160 25.43 1.27 2.78
C PHE A 160 25.57 -0.26 2.64
N PRO A 161 26.01 -0.83 1.49
CA PRO A 161 26.23 -2.28 1.38
C PRO A 161 27.31 -2.82 2.34
N LYS A 162 28.31 -1.99 2.68
CA LYS A 162 29.36 -2.32 3.65
C LYS A 162 28.81 -2.22 5.08
N LEU A 163 28.11 -1.13 5.38
CA LEU A 163 27.46 -0.90 6.68
C LEU A 163 26.46 -2.00 7.04
N LEU A 164 25.74 -2.55 6.04
CA LEU A 164 24.86 -3.70 6.25
C LEU A 164 25.59 -4.93 6.79
N LYS A 165 26.81 -5.19 6.31
CA LYS A 165 27.60 -6.38 6.66
C LYS A 165 28.39 -6.25 7.95
N GLU A 166 28.64 -5.02 8.38
CA GLU A 166 29.43 -4.72 9.58
C GLU A 166 28.54 -4.83 10.84
N PRO A 167 28.85 -5.75 11.79
CA PRO A 167 28.06 -5.91 13.00
C PRO A 167 27.95 -4.61 13.79
N GLY A 168 26.73 -4.18 14.10
CA GLY A 168 26.47 -2.96 14.87
C GLY A 168 26.63 -1.65 14.08
N ALA A 169 27.01 -1.70 12.80
CA ALA A 169 27.09 -0.49 11.98
C ALA A 169 25.72 0.06 11.58
N LEU A 170 24.68 -0.77 11.50
CA LEU A 170 23.29 -0.35 11.43
C LEU A 170 22.55 -0.92 12.65
N ILE A 171 21.99 -0.03 13.45
CA ILE A 171 21.32 -0.29 14.72
C ILE A 171 19.92 -0.87 14.46
N THR A 172 19.19 -0.30 13.50
CA THR A 172 17.76 -0.57 13.36
C THR A 172 17.48 -1.81 12.52
N ALA A 173 16.37 -2.50 12.82
CA ALA A 173 15.90 -3.60 11.97
C ALA A 173 15.45 -3.10 10.59
N HIS A 174 14.90 -1.88 10.51
CA HIS A 174 14.45 -1.28 9.26
C HIS A 174 15.61 -1.08 8.29
N ALA A 175 16.66 -0.35 8.73
CA ALA A 175 17.84 -0.08 7.91
C ALA A 175 18.54 -1.37 7.45
N ARG A 176 18.47 -2.44 8.23
CA ARG A 176 19.04 -3.75 7.85
C ARG A 176 18.23 -4.52 6.81
N THR A 177 16.96 -4.17 6.62
CA THR A 177 16.01 -4.91 5.76
C THR A 177 15.52 -4.10 4.55
N HIS A 178 15.79 -2.79 4.51
CA HIS A 178 15.34 -1.87 3.48
C HIS A 178 16.53 -1.17 2.80
N PRO A 179 16.35 -0.62 1.58
CA PRO A 179 17.35 0.26 0.97
C PRO A 179 17.41 1.64 1.68
N PRO A 180 18.47 2.45 1.46
CA PRO A 180 18.84 3.58 2.31
C PRO A 180 17.95 4.85 2.17
N GLY A 181 16.91 4.80 1.34
CA GLY A 181 16.12 5.98 1.00
C GLY A 181 15.34 6.56 2.17
N THR A 182 14.88 5.72 3.10
CA THR A 182 14.16 6.17 4.29
C THR A 182 15.06 7.02 5.19
N GLU A 183 16.28 6.57 5.44
CA GLU A 183 17.27 7.25 6.27
C GLU A 183 17.70 8.58 5.64
N VAL A 184 17.87 8.60 4.31
CA VAL A 184 18.16 9.83 3.55
C VAL A 184 16.99 10.83 3.64
N LEU A 185 15.75 10.38 3.43
CA LEU A 185 14.57 11.23 3.55
C LEU A 185 14.44 11.82 4.95
N LEU A 186 14.66 11.02 5.99
CA LEU A 186 14.65 11.48 7.37
C LEU A 186 15.76 12.48 7.67
N SER A 187 16.96 12.27 7.13
CA SER A 187 18.05 13.25 7.22
C SER A 187 17.67 14.58 6.58
N VAL A 188 17.02 14.56 5.41
CA VAL A 188 16.51 15.76 4.73
C VAL A 188 15.44 16.45 5.58
N LEU A 189 14.44 15.70 6.06
CA LEU A 189 13.38 16.25 6.91
C LEU A 189 13.93 16.82 8.22
N GLN A 190 14.93 16.16 8.82
CA GLN A 190 15.62 16.68 10.01
C GLN A 190 16.45 17.93 9.69
N SER A 191 16.99 18.06 8.48
CA SER A 191 17.69 19.30 8.08
C SER A 191 16.71 20.46 7.85
N ARG A 192 15.48 20.18 7.40
CA ARG A 192 14.43 21.22 7.22
C ARG A 192 13.69 21.57 8.49
N PHE A 193 13.52 20.60 9.39
CA PHE A 193 12.82 20.77 10.66
C PHE A 193 13.71 20.34 11.84
N PRO A 194 14.87 20.97 12.10
CA PRO A 194 15.91 20.46 12.99
C PRO A 194 15.46 20.21 14.43
N LYS A 195 14.59 21.06 14.97
CA LYS A 195 14.10 20.96 16.35
C LYS A 195 12.67 20.41 16.46
N HIS A 196 12.01 20.14 15.33
CA HIS A 196 10.57 19.87 15.32
C HIS A 196 10.28 18.48 14.75
N LEU A 197 9.79 17.58 15.61
CA LEU A 197 9.38 16.22 15.21
C LEU A 197 7.98 16.20 14.60
N ILE A 198 7.08 17.06 15.07
CA ILE A 198 5.68 17.10 14.62
C ILE A 198 5.60 17.38 13.10
N PRO A 199 6.25 18.41 12.52
CA PRO A 199 6.19 18.65 11.08
C PRO A 199 6.71 17.47 10.26
N ARG A 200 7.72 16.73 10.76
CA ARG A 200 8.25 15.53 10.08
C ARG A 200 7.19 14.42 10.07
N ALA A 201 6.57 14.15 11.21
CA ALA A 201 5.50 13.16 11.32
C ALA A 201 4.30 13.51 10.43
N LEU A 202 3.85 14.78 10.46
CA LEU A 202 2.75 15.25 9.63
C LEU A 202 3.07 15.13 8.13
N PHE A 203 4.30 15.41 7.71
CA PHE A 203 4.73 15.24 6.32
C PHE A 203 4.61 13.77 5.87
N ILE A 204 5.17 12.85 6.67
CA ILE A 204 5.15 11.41 6.37
C ILE A 204 3.71 10.89 6.34
N ALA A 205 2.91 11.28 7.34
CA ALA A 205 1.52 10.87 7.46
C ALA A 205 0.67 11.41 6.30
N PHE A 206 0.80 12.69 6.00
CA PHE A 206 0.06 13.31 4.91
C PHE A 206 0.40 12.66 3.57
N PHE A 207 1.70 12.45 3.30
CA PHE A 207 2.15 11.74 2.10
C PHE A 207 1.57 10.33 2.04
N SER A 208 1.54 9.61 3.16
CA SER A 208 0.96 8.26 3.24
C SER A 208 -0.54 8.23 2.92
N CYS A 209 -1.31 9.28 3.26
CA CYS A 209 -2.71 9.38 2.88
C CYS A 209 -2.90 9.56 1.36
N LEU A 210 -1.89 10.04 0.64
CA LEU A 210 -1.98 10.25 -0.81
C LEU A 210 -2.09 8.94 -1.59
N ILE A 211 -1.89 7.76 -0.96
CA ILE A 211 -2.13 6.43 -1.56
C ILE A 211 -3.52 6.29 -2.18
N LEU A 212 -4.51 7.06 -1.70
CA LEU A 212 -5.87 7.08 -2.23
C LEU A 212 -5.91 7.61 -3.68
N ILE A 213 -5.03 8.53 -4.05
CA ILE A 213 -4.97 9.13 -5.39
C ILE A 213 -4.56 8.09 -6.45
N PRO A 214 -3.39 7.42 -6.36
CA PRO A 214 -3.02 6.42 -7.35
C PRO A 214 -3.95 5.20 -7.31
N THR A 215 -4.52 4.86 -6.15
CA THR A 215 -5.56 3.83 -6.06
C THR A 215 -6.79 4.17 -6.90
N TRP A 216 -7.26 5.44 -6.84
CA TRP A 216 -8.35 5.90 -7.70
C TRP A 216 -8.00 5.77 -9.19
N PHE A 217 -6.78 6.15 -9.59
CA PHE A 217 -6.35 6.02 -10.99
C PHE A 217 -6.36 4.56 -11.47
N ILE A 218 -5.86 3.63 -10.65
CA ILE A 218 -5.92 2.20 -10.93
C ILE A 218 -7.38 1.79 -11.10
N ALA A 219 -8.21 1.97 -10.08
CA ALA A 219 -9.58 1.50 -10.10
C ALA A 219 -10.41 2.13 -11.24
N ARG A 220 -10.14 3.40 -11.58
CA ARG A 220 -10.78 4.10 -12.70
C ARG A 220 -10.40 3.50 -14.05
N ALA A 221 -9.15 3.08 -14.20
CA ALA A 221 -8.69 2.43 -15.43
C ALA A 221 -9.36 1.06 -15.66
N PHE A 222 -9.69 0.34 -14.59
CA PHE A 222 -10.28 -1.00 -14.68
C PHE A 222 -11.81 -1.02 -14.68
N ALA A 223 -12.45 -0.16 -13.88
CA ALA A 223 -13.87 -0.28 -13.55
C ALA A 223 -14.63 1.06 -13.62
N GLY A 224 -14.01 2.10 -14.16
CA GLY A 224 -14.63 3.41 -14.34
C GLY A 224 -14.73 4.25 -13.06
N GLU A 225 -15.27 5.46 -13.22
CA GLU A 225 -15.26 6.52 -12.20
C GLU A 225 -15.96 6.11 -10.90
N ARG A 226 -17.14 5.52 -11.01
CA ARG A 226 -17.96 5.17 -9.84
C ARG A 226 -17.29 4.09 -9.00
N ALA A 227 -16.77 3.04 -9.64
CA ALA A 227 -16.04 1.99 -8.94
C ALA A 227 -14.78 2.55 -8.28
N ALA A 228 -14.06 3.45 -8.96
CA ALA A 228 -12.88 4.09 -8.41
C ALA A 228 -13.15 4.88 -7.14
N LEU A 229 -14.25 5.65 -7.11
CA LEU A 229 -14.66 6.37 -5.91
C LEU A 229 -15.02 5.41 -4.76
N ILE A 230 -15.72 4.31 -5.06
CA ILE A 230 -16.02 3.28 -4.06
C ILE A 230 -14.72 2.67 -3.52
N THR A 231 -13.74 2.37 -4.38
CA THR A 231 -12.43 1.86 -3.95
C THR A 231 -11.70 2.85 -3.05
N VAL A 232 -11.74 4.16 -3.35
CA VAL A 232 -11.17 5.20 -2.49
C VAL A 232 -11.83 5.21 -1.12
N PHE A 233 -13.16 5.15 -1.05
CA PHE A 233 -13.87 5.10 0.23
C PHE A 233 -13.50 3.84 1.02
N LEU A 234 -13.53 2.67 0.37
CA LEU A 234 -13.19 1.40 1.00
C LEU A 234 -11.77 1.38 1.54
N LEU A 235 -10.80 1.88 0.77
CA LEU A 235 -9.41 1.96 1.22
C LEU A 235 -9.22 3.02 2.32
N GLY A 236 -9.91 4.15 2.23
CA GLY A 236 -9.83 5.23 3.21
C GLY A 236 -10.33 4.84 4.60
N VAL A 237 -11.17 3.80 4.69
CA VAL A 237 -11.64 3.23 5.97
C VAL A 237 -11.03 1.86 6.28
N ALA A 238 -10.13 1.36 5.43
CA ALA A 238 -9.48 0.09 5.66
C ALA A 238 -8.55 0.20 6.89
N PRO A 239 -8.44 -0.86 7.71
CA PRO A 239 -7.59 -0.83 8.89
C PRO A 239 -6.12 -0.52 8.61
N ALA A 240 -5.54 -1.04 7.50
CA ALA A 240 -4.12 -0.82 7.21
C ALA A 240 -3.74 0.66 7.07
N PRO A 241 -4.33 1.44 6.15
CA PRO A 241 -4.02 2.87 6.05
C PRO A 241 -4.24 3.59 7.40
N GLY A 242 -5.38 3.37 8.05
CA GLY A 242 -5.70 4.04 9.32
C GLY A 242 -4.67 3.79 10.42
N VAL A 243 -4.18 2.55 10.54
CA VAL A 243 -3.19 2.17 11.56
C VAL A 243 -1.78 2.62 11.17
N PHE A 244 -1.37 2.46 9.90
CA PHE A 244 0.05 2.58 9.54
C PHE A 244 0.53 4.01 9.24
N ILE A 245 -0.36 4.93 8.86
CA ILE A 245 0.00 6.31 8.44
C ILE A 245 0.91 7.05 9.43
N PHE A 246 0.70 6.87 10.73
CA PHE A 246 1.51 7.50 11.78
C PHE A 246 2.46 6.53 12.48
N LEU A 247 2.44 5.23 12.16
CA LEU A 247 3.19 4.20 12.91
C LEU A 247 4.46 3.72 12.21
N ASN A 248 4.49 3.70 10.88
CA ASN A 248 5.64 3.22 10.11
C ASN A 248 5.81 3.93 8.76
N PHE A 249 6.96 3.69 8.13
CA PHE A 249 7.24 4.18 6.77
C PHE A 249 6.62 3.31 5.68
N ASP A 250 6.04 2.16 6.02
CA ASP A 250 5.45 1.25 5.04
C ASP A 250 4.29 1.92 4.29
N ALA A 251 3.49 2.76 4.97
CA ALA A 251 2.42 3.52 4.32
C ALA A 251 2.95 4.59 3.33
N PHE A 252 4.10 5.19 3.65
CA PHE A 252 4.81 6.11 2.75
C PHE A 252 5.34 5.35 1.53
N HIS A 253 5.98 4.19 1.74
CA HIS A 253 6.45 3.32 0.65
C HIS A 253 5.31 2.81 -0.21
N ALA A 254 4.18 2.43 0.40
CA ALA A 254 3.00 1.97 -0.31
C ALA A 254 2.44 3.04 -1.26
N THR A 255 2.47 4.32 -0.87
CA THR A 255 2.09 5.42 -1.75
C THR A 255 2.94 5.47 -3.02
N LEU A 256 4.27 5.31 -2.89
CA LEU A 256 5.19 5.29 -4.02
C LEU A 256 5.01 4.04 -4.90
N LEU A 257 4.83 2.87 -4.27
CA LEU A 257 4.61 1.59 -4.95
C LEU A 257 3.30 1.59 -5.74
N VAL A 258 2.19 2.01 -5.12
CA VAL A 258 0.88 2.12 -5.76
C VAL A 258 0.89 3.23 -6.81
N GLY A 259 1.62 4.33 -6.59
CA GLY A 259 1.85 5.36 -7.60
C GLY A 259 2.53 4.83 -8.86
N SER A 260 3.59 4.04 -8.69
CA SER A 260 4.27 3.35 -9.79
C SER A 260 3.33 2.40 -10.52
N ALA A 261 2.57 1.58 -9.76
CA ALA A 261 1.60 0.65 -10.31
C ALA A 261 0.47 1.37 -11.07
N ALA A 262 0.02 2.53 -10.60
CA ALA A 262 -1.02 3.33 -11.25
C ALA A 262 -0.58 3.88 -12.59
N LEU A 263 0.63 4.43 -12.67
CA LEU A 263 1.21 4.89 -13.93
C LEU A 263 1.38 3.73 -14.92
N LEU A 264 1.92 2.59 -14.45
CA LEU A 264 2.11 1.40 -15.28
C LEU A 264 0.77 0.84 -15.76
N ALA A 265 -0.21 0.64 -14.86
CA ALA A 265 -1.53 0.19 -15.23
C ALA A 265 -2.15 1.13 -16.27
N TRP A 266 -2.18 2.43 -15.99
CA TRP A 266 -2.79 3.42 -16.87
C TRP A 266 -2.14 3.48 -18.27
N GLY A 267 -0.80 3.45 -18.33
CA GLY A 267 -0.05 3.40 -19.59
C GLY A 267 -0.23 2.08 -20.34
N LEU A 268 -0.38 0.96 -19.62
CA LEU A 268 -0.55 -0.37 -20.19
C LEU A 268 -2.00 -0.68 -20.61
N THR A 269 -3.04 -0.01 -20.10
CA THR A 269 -4.44 -0.32 -20.48
C THR A 269 -4.91 0.39 -21.76
N ARG A 270 -4.45 1.61 -22.04
CA ARG A 270 -5.05 2.47 -23.09
C ARG A 270 -4.70 2.05 -24.52
N LYS A 271 -5.69 1.86 -25.41
CA LYS A 271 -5.45 1.43 -26.81
C LYS A 271 -4.37 2.25 -27.52
N GLU A 272 -4.34 3.55 -27.33
CA GLU A 272 -3.25 4.43 -27.76
C GLU A 272 -2.02 4.27 -26.85
N SER A 273 -0.85 4.03 -27.44
CA SER A 273 0.39 3.81 -26.68
C SER A 273 0.87 5.10 -26.02
N HIS A 274 0.54 5.30 -24.75
CA HIS A 274 1.09 6.38 -23.91
C HIS A 274 2.48 5.96 -23.37
N TRP A 275 3.44 5.74 -24.27
CA TRP A 275 4.77 5.28 -23.91
C TRP A 275 5.46 6.18 -22.86
N VAL A 276 5.17 7.49 -22.86
CA VAL A 276 5.67 8.44 -21.85
C VAL A 276 5.18 8.06 -20.45
N VAL A 277 3.90 7.70 -20.30
CA VAL A 277 3.34 7.30 -19.00
C VAL A 277 3.97 6.00 -18.52
N VAL A 278 4.21 5.06 -19.44
CA VAL A 278 4.89 3.80 -19.13
C VAL A 278 6.36 4.03 -18.73
N LEU A 279 7.06 4.92 -19.44
CA LEU A 279 8.41 5.36 -19.10
C LEU A 279 8.45 5.98 -17.70
N LEU A 280 7.51 6.89 -17.39
CA LEU A 280 7.40 7.53 -16.08
C LEU A 280 7.04 6.53 -14.98
N GLY A 281 6.17 5.55 -15.26
CA GLY A 281 5.84 4.47 -14.33
C GLY A 281 7.06 3.61 -14.01
N GLY A 282 7.85 3.28 -15.04
CA GLY A 282 9.14 2.62 -14.88
C GLY A 282 10.15 3.42 -14.07
N ALA A 283 10.27 4.72 -14.36
CA ALA A 283 11.16 5.63 -13.63
C ALA A 283 10.75 5.78 -12.17
N MET A 284 9.45 5.92 -11.89
CA MET A 284 8.92 5.95 -10.53
C MET A 284 9.21 4.64 -9.80
N LEU A 285 9.10 3.49 -10.48
CA LEU A 285 9.42 2.18 -9.90
C LEU A 285 10.92 2.07 -9.56
N GLY A 286 11.79 2.50 -10.48
CA GLY A 286 13.24 2.56 -10.24
C GLY A 286 13.60 3.49 -9.09
N PHE A 287 12.97 4.67 -9.00
CA PHE A 287 13.13 5.58 -7.87
C PHE A 287 12.64 4.96 -6.56
N THR A 288 11.48 4.31 -6.57
CA THR A 288 10.89 3.65 -5.39
C THR A 288 11.79 2.53 -4.85
N SER A 289 12.63 1.92 -5.69
CA SER A 289 13.59 0.90 -5.26
C SER A 289 14.66 1.41 -4.30
N PHE A 290 14.84 2.74 -4.22
CA PHE A 290 15.66 3.40 -3.22
C PHE A 290 15.04 3.34 -1.82
N PHE A 291 13.73 3.17 -1.72
CA PHE A 291 12.97 3.13 -0.47
C PHE A 291 12.53 1.72 -0.08
N SER A 292 12.22 0.85 -1.05
CA SER A 292 11.73 -0.49 -0.77
C SER A 292 12.10 -1.51 -1.85
N TYR A 293 12.52 -2.71 -1.44
CA TYR A 293 12.72 -3.85 -2.35
C TYR A 293 11.38 -4.46 -2.84
N GLN A 294 10.25 -4.07 -2.26
CA GLN A 294 8.93 -4.55 -2.65
C GLN A 294 8.52 -4.11 -4.07
N VAL A 295 9.29 -3.22 -4.70
CA VAL A 295 9.15 -2.87 -6.13
C VAL A 295 9.12 -4.09 -7.05
N MET A 296 9.72 -5.21 -6.65
CA MET A 296 9.66 -6.46 -7.42
C MET A 296 8.23 -7.01 -7.57
N PHE A 297 7.35 -6.80 -6.58
CA PHE A 297 5.94 -7.20 -6.70
C PHE A 297 5.22 -6.33 -7.74
N VAL A 298 5.48 -5.03 -7.76
CA VAL A 298 4.91 -4.12 -8.76
C VAL A 298 5.47 -4.42 -10.16
N ALA A 299 6.76 -4.73 -10.28
CA ALA A 299 7.36 -5.17 -11.53
C ALA A 299 6.71 -6.47 -12.05
N GLY A 300 6.57 -7.48 -11.19
CA GLY A 300 5.90 -8.74 -11.52
C GLY A 300 4.45 -8.54 -11.93
N PHE A 301 3.71 -7.71 -11.20
CA PHE A 301 2.35 -7.30 -11.57
C PHE A 301 2.32 -6.64 -12.96
N ALA A 302 3.23 -5.69 -13.22
CA ALA A 302 3.27 -4.98 -14.50
C ALA A 302 3.56 -5.93 -15.68
N VAL A 303 4.45 -6.91 -15.49
CA VAL A 303 4.73 -7.96 -16.49
C VAL A 303 3.48 -8.78 -16.78
N LEU A 304 2.86 -9.35 -15.75
CA LEU A 304 1.64 -10.15 -15.91
C LEU A 304 0.53 -9.32 -16.55
N TYR A 305 0.34 -8.10 -16.07
CA TYR A 305 -0.70 -7.20 -16.55
C TYR A 305 -0.49 -6.80 -18.01
N ALA A 306 0.74 -6.51 -18.43
CA ALA A 306 1.05 -6.17 -19.81
C ALA A 306 0.66 -7.30 -20.78
N PHE A 307 0.97 -8.55 -20.46
CA PHE A 307 0.62 -9.71 -21.30
C PHE A 307 -0.87 -10.06 -21.27
N VAL A 308 -1.59 -9.72 -20.20
CA VAL A 308 -3.06 -9.86 -20.14
C VAL A 308 -3.76 -8.75 -20.93
N ALA A 309 -3.25 -7.52 -20.83
CA ALA A 309 -3.91 -6.35 -21.41
C ALA A 309 -3.55 -6.10 -22.89
N ARG A 310 -2.46 -6.70 -23.41
CA ARG A 310 -1.93 -6.39 -24.75
C ARG A 310 -1.51 -7.61 -25.55
N PRO A 311 -1.52 -7.48 -26.90
CA PRO A 311 -0.81 -8.41 -27.75
C PRO A 311 0.68 -8.49 -27.37
N TRP A 312 1.27 -9.67 -27.56
CA TRP A 312 2.67 -9.97 -27.18
C TRP A 312 3.67 -8.87 -27.58
N LYS A 313 3.64 -8.43 -28.84
CA LYS A 313 4.59 -7.43 -29.37
C LYS A 313 4.50 -6.08 -28.63
N ASP A 314 3.29 -5.62 -28.36
CA ASP A 314 3.05 -4.37 -27.65
C ASP A 314 3.39 -4.49 -26.17
N ALA A 315 3.07 -5.63 -25.55
CA ALA A 315 3.43 -5.92 -24.17
C ALA A 315 4.95 -5.84 -23.98
N VAL A 316 5.73 -6.55 -24.81
CA VAL A 316 7.20 -6.53 -24.77
C VAL A 316 7.73 -5.11 -25.00
N ARG A 317 7.25 -4.40 -26.03
CA ARG A 317 7.68 -3.03 -26.31
C ARG A 317 7.47 -2.10 -25.11
N LEU A 318 6.27 -2.13 -24.51
CA LEU A 318 5.95 -1.27 -23.37
C LEU A 318 6.74 -1.66 -22.12
N LEU A 319 6.95 -2.95 -21.86
CA LEU A 319 7.80 -3.41 -20.76
C LEU A 319 9.25 -2.98 -20.94
N VAL A 320 9.78 -3.00 -22.16
CA VAL A 320 11.11 -2.44 -22.46
C VAL A 320 11.16 -0.95 -22.14
N ILE A 321 10.13 -0.19 -22.52
CA ILE A 321 10.04 1.25 -22.21
C ILE A 321 9.98 1.51 -20.70
N ALA A 322 9.19 0.72 -19.96
CA ALA A 322 9.18 0.77 -18.50
C ALA A 322 10.56 0.44 -17.92
N GLY A 323 11.22 -0.59 -18.45
CA GLY A 323 12.58 -0.97 -18.07
C GLY A 323 13.58 0.16 -18.28
N ILE A 324 13.54 0.83 -19.44
CA ILE A 324 14.36 2.02 -19.74
C ILE A 324 14.11 3.12 -18.72
N GLY A 325 12.85 3.41 -18.39
CA GLY A 325 12.51 4.40 -17.36
C GLY A 325 13.12 4.07 -16.01
N GLY A 326 13.01 2.81 -15.59
CA GLY A 326 13.61 2.33 -14.34
C GLY A 326 15.14 2.43 -14.34
N LEU A 327 15.80 2.08 -15.45
CA LEU A 327 17.24 2.21 -15.61
C LEU A 327 17.70 3.67 -15.58
N ILE A 328 16.95 4.60 -16.17
CA ILE A 328 17.23 6.04 -16.10
C ILE A 328 17.18 6.51 -14.64
N ALA A 329 16.12 6.17 -13.90
CA ALA A 329 15.99 6.57 -12.50
C ALA A 329 17.12 5.98 -11.62
N LEU A 330 17.46 4.71 -11.83
CA LEU A 330 18.59 4.07 -11.15
C LEU A 330 19.93 4.70 -11.53
N GLY A 331 20.14 5.06 -12.79
CA GLY A 331 21.31 5.78 -13.27
C GLY A 331 21.45 7.15 -12.60
N ILE A 332 20.35 7.90 -12.51
CA ILE A 332 20.31 9.18 -11.78
C ILE A 332 20.63 8.98 -10.30
N LEU A 333 20.03 7.99 -9.63
CA LEU A 333 20.32 7.69 -8.22
C LEU A 333 21.79 7.26 -8.02
N ARG A 334 22.35 6.49 -8.94
CA ARG A 334 23.76 6.08 -8.90
C ARG A 334 24.68 7.29 -9.06
N LEU A 335 24.39 8.22 -9.96
CA LEU A 335 25.22 9.40 -10.20
C LEU A 335 25.07 10.46 -9.10
N ALA A 336 23.84 10.70 -8.63
CA ALA A 336 23.53 11.75 -7.67
C ALA A 336 23.94 11.37 -6.24
N VAL A 337 23.64 10.14 -5.81
CA VAL A 337 23.85 9.70 -4.42
C VAL A 337 24.65 8.40 -4.31
N GLY A 338 25.13 7.82 -5.42
CA GLY A 338 25.95 6.62 -5.37
C GLY A 338 25.18 5.33 -5.12
N PHE A 339 23.85 5.33 -5.24
CA PHE A 339 23.03 4.16 -4.95
C PHE A 339 23.33 2.99 -5.91
N ASN A 340 23.65 1.83 -5.34
CA ASN A 340 23.81 0.57 -6.08
C ASN A 340 22.78 -0.45 -5.58
N LEU A 341 21.65 -0.55 -6.27
CA LEU A 341 20.55 -1.45 -5.92
C LEU A 341 21.01 -2.89 -5.74
N PHE A 342 21.83 -3.41 -6.68
CA PHE A 342 22.30 -4.79 -6.65
C PHE A 342 23.20 -5.06 -5.44
N ALA A 343 24.17 -4.18 -5.17
CA ALA A 343 25.07 -4.33 -4.03
C ALA A 343 24.31 -4.25 -2.70
N SER A 344 23.39 -3.29 -2.57
CA SER A 344 22.56 -3.14 -1.37
C SER A 344 21.66 -4.35 -1.14
N PHE A 345 21.00 -4.85 -2.19
CA PHE A 345 20.14 -6.03 -2.09
C PHE A 345 20.93 -7.31 -1.78
N ALA A 346 22.09 -7.49 -2.40
CA ALA A 346 22.98 -8.62 -2.13
C ALA A 346 23.48 -8.60 -0.68
N ALA A 347 23.86 -7.43 -0.15
CA ALA A 347 24.26 -7.28 1.25
C ALA A 347 23.08 -7.53 2.21
N ALA A 348 21.90 -6.99 1.93
CA ALA A 348 20.70 -7.22 2.74
C ALA A 348 20.37 -8.72 2.84
N ARG A 349 20.48 -9.46 1.74
CA ARG A 349 20.27 -10.93 1.73
C ARG A 349 21.23 -11.72 2.63
N THR A 350 22.41 -11.19 2.92
CA THR A 350 23.37 -11.86 3.81
C THR A 350 23.07 -11.64 5.29
N VAL A 351 22.31 -10.60 5.64
CA VAL A 351 22.03 -10.22 7.03
C VAL A 351 20.58 -10.41 7.45
N ILE A 352 19.65 -10.49 6.50
CA ILE A 352 18.27 -10.91 6.78
C ILE A 352 18.32 -12.40 7.13
N PRO A 353 17.88 -12.80 8.34
CA PRO A 353 17.85 -14.21 8.71
C PRO A 353 17.07 -15.01 7.67
N ARG A 354 17.70 -16.01 7.03
CA ARG A 354 16.99 -17.01 6.24
C ARG A 354 16.05 -17.72 7.20
N SER A 355 14.77 -17.39 7.11
CA SER A 355 13.90 -17.48 8.27
C SER A 355 13.71 -18.94 8.73
N THR A 356 13.80 -19.17 10.04
CA THR A 356 13.30 -20.37 10.74
C THR A 356 11.76 -20.38 10.84
N ARG A 357 11.06 -19.58 10.03
CA ARG A 357 9.61 -19.39 10.13
C ARG A 357 8.89 -20.62 9.58
N VAL A 358 7.92 -21.12 10.35
CA VAL A 358 7.10 -22.27 9.96
C VAL A 358 6.32 -21.92 8.70
N PHE A 359 6.49 -22.72 7.64
CA PHE A 359 5.87 -22.51 6.33
C PHE A 359 4.33 -22.39 6.39
N SER A 360 3.70 -23.08 7.34
CA SER A 360 2.25 -23.03 7.56
C SER A 360 1.74 -21.63 7.91
N TYR A 361 2.52 -20.83 8.64
CA TYR A 361 2.13 -19.46 8.97
C TYR A 361 2.11 -18.57 7.72
N TRP A 362 3.11 -18.69 6.84
CA TRP A 362 3.14 -17.92 5.59
C TRP A 362 2.00 -18.28 4.63
N PHE A 363 1.48 -19.50 4.73
CA PHE A 363 0.39 -19.95 3.86
C PHE A 363 -1.01 -19.58 4.40
N PHE A 364 -1.21 -19.61 5.72
CA PHE A 364 -2.54 -19.36 6.33
C PHE A 364 -2.62 -18.05 7.12
N GLY A 365 -1.57 -17.71 7.87
CA GLY A 365 -1.52 -16.51 8.71
C GLY A 365 -1.42 -15.23 7.89
N ASP A 366 -0.48 -15.18 6.94
CA ASP A 366 -0.27 -13.99 6.10
C ASP A 366 -1.51 -13.57 5.30
N PRO A 367 -2.24 -14.48 4.61
CA PRO A 367 -3.48 -14.11 3.94
C PRO A 367 -4.56 -13.62 4.91
N ALA A 368 -4.70 -14.25 6.08
CA ALA A 368 -5.68 -13.80 7.08
C ALA A 368 -5.32 -12.41 7.59
N VAL A 369 -4.04 -12.16 7.90
CA VAL A 369 -3.51 -10.85 8.31
C VAL A 369 -3.82 -9.80 7.24
N TRP A 370 -3.53 -10.12 5.98
CA TRP A 370 -3.81 -9.25 4.85
C TRP A 370 -5.30 -8.91 4.72
N LEU A 371 -6.18 -9.91 4.86
CA LEU A 371 -7.63 -9.71 4.79
C LEU A 371 -8.17 -8.85 5.95
N ILE A 372 -7.62 -8.99 7.16
CA ILE A 372 -8.01 -8.11 8.27
C ILE A 372 -7.54 -6.68 7.99
N PHE A 373 -6.32 -6.49 7.50
CA PHE A 373 -5.79 -5.16 7.16
C PHE A 373 -6.47 -4.51 5.96
N ALA A 374 -6.94 -5.30 5.00
CA ALA A 374 -7.81 -4.84 3.91
C ALA A 374 -9.18 -4.39 4.44
N GLY A 375 -9.62 -4.96 5.57
CA GLY A 375 -10.92 -4.69 6.16
C GLY A 375 -12.00 -5.61 5.58
N LEU A 376 -13.01 -5.89 6.42
CA LEU A 376 -14.05 -6.88 6.12
C LEU A 376 -14.75 -6.66 4.76
N PRO A 377 -15.11 -5.43 4.34
CA PRO A 377 -15.74 -5.23 3.04
C PRO A 377 -14.82 -5.61 1.87
N ILE A 378 -13.57 -5.16 1.87
CA ILE A 378 -12.62 -5.45 0.78
C ILE A 378 -12.37 -6.97 0.73
N ALA A 379 -12.13 -7.59 1.89
CA ALA A 379 -11.91 -9.03 2.02
C ALA A 379 -13.12 -9.85 1.49
N ALA A 380 -14.32 -9.53 1.96
CA ALA A 380 -15.54 -10.27 1.62
C ALA A 380 -15.90 -10.19 0.14
N PHE A 381 -15.84 -9.00 -0.46
CA PHE A 381 -16.17 -8.84 -1.87
C PHE A 381 -15.07 -9.41 -2.78
N SER A 382 -13.80 -9.28 -2.42
CA SER A 382 -12.69 -9.86 -3.20
C SER A 382 -12.75 -11.39 -3.23
N LEU A 383 -12.98 -12.04 -2.08
CA LEU A 383 -13.11 -13.49 -2.00
C LEU A 383 -14.34 -13.98 -2.78
N ARG A 384 -15.48 -13.29 -2.65
CA ARG A 384 -16.67 -13.64 -3.43
C ARG A 384 -16.41 -13.54 -4.93
N GLU A 385 -15.79 -12.48 -5.42
CA GLU A 385 -15.47 -12.34 -6.85
C GLU A 385 -14.56 -13.47 -7.35
N LEU A 386 -13.54 -13.84 -6.56
CA LEU A 386 -12.65 -14.96 -6.86
C LEU A 386 -13.43 -16.28 -7.04
N PHE A 387 -14.38 -16.58 -6.17
CA PHE A 387 -15.15 -17.83 -6.22
C PHE A 387 -16.30 -17.81 -7.23
N THR A 388 -16.85 -16.64 -7.53
CA THR A 388 -17.99 -16.51 -8.46
C THR A 388 -17.57 -16.39 -9.92
N LYS A 389 -16.27 -16.24 -10.21
CA LYS A 389 -15.68 -16.10 -11.56
C LYS A 389 -16.37 -15.05 -12.46
N ARG A 390 -17.08 -14.10 -11.86
CA ARG A 390 -17.75 -13.00 -12.56
C ARG A 390 -17.12 -11.70 -12.08
N PRO A 391 -16.23 -11.07 -12.87
CA PRO A 391 -15.72 -9.76 -12.52
C PRO A 391 -16.89 -8.79 -12.45
N ALA A 392 -17.12 -8.14 -11.31
CA ALA A 392 -18.26 -7.23 -11.16
C ALA A 392 -18.15 -5.99 -12.09
N TRP A 393 -16.96 -5.72 -12.64
CA TRP A 393 -16.73 -4.67 -13.63
C TRP A 393 -17.22 -5.02 -15.06
N LEU A 394 -17.61 -6.26 -15.33
CA LEU A 394 -18.29 -6.63 -16.59
C LEU A 394 -19.80 -6.32 -16.58
N VAL A 395 -20.34 -5.80 -15.48
CA VAL A 395 -21.80 -5.57 -15.29
C VAL A 395 -22.11 -4.20 -14.69
N ALA A 396 -21.22 -3.21 -14.86
CA ALA A 396 -21.42 -1.84 -14.38
C ALA A 396 -21.75 -0.88 -15.52
#